data_AF-A0A1Z4II55-F1
#
_entry.id   AF-A0A1Z4II55-F1
#
_cell.length_a   1.000
_cell.length_b   1.000
_cell.length_c   1.000
_cell.angle_alpha   90.00
_cell.angle_beta   90.00
_cell.angle_gamma   90.00
#
_symmetry.space_group_name_H-M   'P 1'
#
loop_
_entity.id
_entity.type
_entity.pdbx_description
1 polymer ?
#
loop_
_entity_poly.entity_id
_entity_poly.type
_entity_poly.pdbx_seq_one_letter_code
_entity_poly.pdbx_strand_id
1 'polypeptide(L)'
;MIFTSFYKGEIKGEAVSISLYPPKGWTGRHLPLFAPTPELLHWWKSSAKDAIAQEEYKRRFREILDSRQQLIQLWVGKQKDKPVDMTLCCFEKTVEFCHRHQVGEVVVQKYLPELWGGEIGANPPQLKIVQGGKINNPATFPPLVLSMIEKCHSSGFPVQCDRLPCGYYRVSLRGEDLGEWSELGVLGVLSGLCHDFYRGRLVPSLATPTVAADGKNATADVAVPQPFTQPESSELITRLGKLEDEELAQIQNWCKSIKNQMFPSVSQYADGRLELHLRRFVSLTGAKSGRKAEVKGIKPERYRGADVIEALGEKLLPDFHQALVLFYPAGTQIKVHRDSPAYASGAAQINIMGRAKFSISGCQDTRRMESYWLEEGNCITFDNKQPHGIERVVGDRWCVCFFRLKAECLEGAGVEQLSLI
;
A
#
# COMPACT_ATOMS: atom_id res chain seq x y z
N MET A 1 28.71 8.27 -31.03
CA MET A 1 28.03 7.03 -31.46
C MET A 1 27.16 6.49 -30.34
N ILE A 2 25.91 6.16 -30.65
CA ILE A 2 24.89 5.71 -29.70
C ILE A 2 24.55 4.27 -30.06
N PHE A 3 24.85 3.35 -29.15
CA PHE A 3 24.64 1.90 -29.29
C PHE A 3 23.46 1.43 -28.43
N THR A 4 22.94 0.24 -28.70
CA THR A 4 22.03 -0.48 -27.76
C THR A 4 22.67 -1.78 -27.28
N SER A 5 22.37 -2.16 -26.04
CA SER A 5 22.69 -3.50 -25.53
C SER A 5 21.80 -3.89 -24.34
N PHE A 6 22.14 -5.00 -23.70
CA PHE A 6 21.58 -5.45 -22.43
C PHE A 6 22.62 -5.33 -21.30
N TYR A 7 22.19 -5.31 -20.04
CA TYR A 7 23.07 -5.01 -18.89
C TYR A 7 24.29 -5.92 -18.67
N LYS A 8 24.39 -7.05 -19.36
CA LYS A 8 25.56 -7.95 -19.34
C LYS A 8 26.18 -8.15 -20.72
N GLY A 9 25.80 -7.31 -21.69
CA GLY A 9 26.38 -7.27 -23.02
C GLY A 9 27.60 -6.35 -23.09
N GLU A 10 28.00 -6.03 -24.31
CA GLU A 10 29.09 -5.11 -24.60
C GLU A 10 28.65 -3.65 -24.33
N ILE A 11 29.53 -2.83 -23.79
CA ILE A 11 29.29 -1.41 -23.50
C ILE A 11 30.36 -0.58 -24.20
N LYS A 12 29.93 0.39 -25.02
CA LYS A 12 30.77 1.42 -25.65
C LYS A 12 30.39 2.80 -25.13
N GLY A 13 31.41 3.56 -24.71
CA GLY A 13 31.25 4.87 -24.09
C GLY A 13 30.49 4.82 -22.77
N GLU A 14 29.66 5.84 -22.49
CA GLU A 14 28.86 5.91 -21.28
C GLU A 14 27.79 4.80 -21.20
N ALA A 15 27.75 4.10 -20.07
CA ALA A 15 26.69 3.15 -19.77
C ALA A 15 25.41 3.88 -19.33
N VAL A 16 24.31 3.75 -20.09
CA VAL A 16 23.04 4.44 -19.82
C VAL A 16 21.88 3.45 -19.74
N SER A 17 21.29 3.28 -18.54
CA SER A 17 20.01 2.59 -18.39
C SER A 17 18.90 3.35 -19.11
N ILE A 18 18.18 2.68 -20.02
CA ILE A 18 16.87 3.12 -20.52
C ILE A 18 15.74 2.24 -19.99
N SER A 19 16.02 1.40 -18.99
CA SER A 19 14.99 0.60 -18.32
C SER A 19 14.19 1.43 -17.30
N LEU A 20 13.02 0.95 -16.91
CA LEU A 20 12.21 1.57 -15.84
C LEU A 20 12.94 1.56 -14.48
N TYR A 21 13.68 0.49 -14.19
CA TYR A 21 14.48 0.33 -12.97
C TYR A 21 15.82 -0.33 -13.31
N PRO A 22 16.98 0.33 -13.13
CA PRO A 22 18.29 -0.31 -13.34
C PRO A 22 18.51 -1.52 -12.41
N PRO A 23 19.43 -2.45 -12.74
CA PRO A 23 19.80 -3.54 -11.85
C PRO A 23 20.39 -3.02 -10.53
N LYS A 24 20.26 -3.80 -9.44
CA LYS A 24 20.89 -3.48 -8.16
C LYS A 24 22.41 -3.38 -8.34
N GLY A 25 22.99 -2.25 -7.96
CA GLY A 25 24.42 -1.98 -8.15
C GLY A 25 24.79 -1.36 -9.51
N TRP A 26 23.83 -0.90 -10.31
CA TRP A 26 24.11 -0.14 -11.53
C TRP A 26 24.86 1.17 -11.21
N THR A 27 26.04 1.34 -11.79
CA THR A 27 26.91 2.52 -11.64
C THR A 27 26.82 3.49 -12.83
N GLY A 28 26.21 3.07 -13.94
CA GLY A 28 25.97 3.92 -15.11
C GLY A 28 24.85 4.95 -14.88
N ARG A 29 24.65 5.83 -15.85
CA ARG A 29 23.55 6.82 -15.81
C ARG A 29 22.19 6.12 -15.95
N HIS A 30 21.12 6.82 -15.56
CA HIS A 30 19.73 6.39 -15.77
C HIS A 30 18.95 7.46 -16.54
N LEU A 31 18.37 7.07 -17.67
CA LEU A 31 17.58 7.89 -18.57
C LEU A 31 16.15 7.30 -18.68
N PRO A 32 15.30 7.47 -17.65
CA PRO A 32 13.93 6.93 -17.65
C PRO A 32 13.01 7.54 -18.72
N LEU A 33 13.44 8.61 -19.41
CA LEU A 33 12.81 9.19 -20.59
C LEU A 33 12.42 8.14 -21.64
N PHE A 34 13.27 7.13 -21.83
CA PHE A 34 13.08 6.04 -22.80
C PHE A 34 12.55 4.74 -22.18
N ALA A 35 12.11 4.75 -20.92
CA ALA A 35 11.56 3.56 -20.27
C ALA A 35 10.06 3.38 -20.58
N PRO A 36 9.56 2.14 -20.78
CA PRO A 36 8.12 1.88 -20.85
C PRO A 36 7.45 2.21 -19.52
N THR A 37 6.14 2.49 -19.54
CA THR A 37 5.37 2.66 -18.31
C THR A 37 5.27 1.32 -17.55
N PRO A 38 5.11 1.35 -16.21
CA PRO A 38 4.83 0.16 -15.41
C PRO A 38 3.66 -0.66 -15.98
N GLU A 39 2.62 0.02 -16.45
CA GLU A 39 1.40 -0.55 -17.01
C GLU A 39 1.66 -1.32 -18.31
N LEU A 40 2.43 -0.74 -19.24
CA LEU A 40 2.79 -1.40 -20.49
C LEU A 40 3.76 -2.57 -20.26
N LEU A 41 4.71 -2.41 -19.35
CA LEU A 41 5.67 -3.47 -19.00
C LEU A 41 5.00 -4.64 -18.27
N HIS A 42 3.97 -4.37 -17.45
CA HIS A 42 3.15 -5.41 -16.82
C HIS A 42 2.33 -6.16 -17.88
N TRP A 43 1.60 -5.44 -18.73
CA TRP A 43 0.80 -6.01 -19.81
C TRP A 43 1.64 -6.89 -20.76
N TRP A 44 2.86 -6.46 -21.12
CA TRP A 44 3.78 -7.26 -21.94
C TRP A 44 4.13 -8.59 -21.26
N LYS A 45 4.43 -8.55 -19.95
CA LYS A 45 4.83 -9.73 -19.18
C LYS A 45 3.70 -10.75 -19.03
N SER A 46 2.44 -10.29 -18.96
CA SER A 46 1.23 -11.11 -18.92
C SER A 46 0.64 -11.47 -20.28
N SER A 47 1.15 -10.90 -21.37
CA SER A 47 0.69 -11.22 -22.74
C SER A 47 1.18 -12.60 -23.20
N ALA A 48 0.61 -13.11 -24.29
CA ALA A 48 1.07 -14.32 -24.97
C ALA A 48 2.48 -14.17 -25.59
N LYS A 49 2.99 -12.94 -25.74
CA LYS A 49 4.29 -12.60 -26.36
C LYS A 49 4.47 -13.11 -27.79
N ASP A 50 3.36 -13.32 -28.47
CA ASP A 50 3.30 -13.53 -29.92
C ASP A 50 3.50 -12.21 -30.70
N ALA A 51 3.47 -12.29 -32.03
CA ALA A 51 3.63 -11.14 -32.91
C ALA A 51 2.52 -10.08 -32.74
N ILE A 52 1.29 -10.47 -32.38
CA ILE A 52 0.17 -9.53 -32.18
C ILE A 52 0.39 -8.73 -30.90
N ALA A 53 0.79 -9.41 -29.82
CA ALA A 53 1.20 -8.75 -28.58
C ALA A 53 2.44 -7.87 -28.78
N GLN A 54 3.37 -8.27 -29.65
CA GLN A 54 4.57 -7.48 -29.96
C GLN A 54 4.24 -6.19 -30.72
N GLU A 55 3.35 -6.23 -31.73
CA GLU A 55 2.91 -5.01 -32.43
C GLU A 55 2.05 -4.10 -31.56
N GLU A 56 1.15 -4.64 -30.73
CA GLU A 56 0.38 -3.84 -29.76
C GLU A 56 1.29 -3.23 -28.67
N TYR A 57 2.37 -3.91 -28.28
CA TYR A 57 3.43 -3.29 -27.46
C TYR A 57 4.08 -2.11 -28.19
N LYS A 58 4.51 -2.31 -29.45
CA LYS A 58 5.17 -1.26 -30.23
C LYS A 58 4.26 -0.04 -30.39
N ARG A 59 2.98 -0.25 -30.67
CA ARG A 59 1.96 0.80 -30.80
C ARG A 59 1.85 1.61 -29.50
N ARG A 60 1.64 0.95 -28.36
CA ARG A 60 1.55 1.61 -27.04
C ARG A 60 2.85 2.28 -26.59
N PHE A 61 4.00 1.69 -26.91
CA PHE A 61 5.28 2.32 -26.58
C PHE A 61 5.57 3.54 -27.45
N ARG A 62 5.08 3.58 -28.69
CA ARG A 62 5.14 4.77 -29.55
C ARG A 62 4.33 5.92 -28.93
N GLU A 63 3.10 5.67 -28.48
CA GLU A 63 2.27 6.66 -27.75
C GLU A 63 3.00 7.23 -26.50
N ILE A 64 3.73 6.39 -25.78
CA ILE A 64 4.55 6.80 -24.63
C ILE A 64 5.73 7.69 -25.05
N LEU A 65 6.38 7.42 -26.17
CA LEU A 65 7.45 8.28 -26.69
C LEU A 65 6.88 9.61 -27.22
N ASP A 66 5.76 9.57 -27.95
CA ASP A 66 5.09 10.76 -28.49
C ASP A 66 4.61 11.70 -27.37
N SER A 67 4.04 11.16 -26.28
CA SER A 67 3.67 11.96 -25.09
C SER A 67 4.88 12.59 -24.37
N ARG A 68 6.10 12.13 -24.65
CA ARG A 68 7.36 12.66 -24.09
C ARG A 68 8.17 13.46 -25.12
N GLN A 69 7.65 13.68 -26.33
CA GLN A 69 8.42 14.14 -27.48
C GLN A 69 9.20 15.44 -27.24
N GLN A 70 8.67 16.39 -26.46
CA GLN A 70 9.38 17.62 -26.10
C GLN A 70 10.68 17.34 -25.32
N LEU A 71 10.66 16.41 -24.36
CA LEU A 71 11.84 16.00 -23.59
C LEU A 71 12.80 15.16 -24.45
N ILE A 72 12.29 14.38 -25.40
CA ILE A 72 13.10 13.65 -26.39
C ILE A 72 13.86 14.63 -27.28
N GLN A 73 13.20 15.68 -27.80
CA GLN A 73 13.88 16.70 -28.61
C GLN A 73 14.96 17.47 -27.82
N LEU A 74 14.72 17.78 -26.54
CA LEU A 74 15.74 18.37 -25.66
C LEU A 74 16.94 17.44 -25.39
N TRP A 75 16.74 16.12 -25.41
CA TRP A 75 17.84 15.15 -25.33
C TRP A 75 18.58 15.00 -26.67
N VAL A 76 17.84 14.95 -27.79
CA VAL A 76 18.37 14.89 -29.17
C VAL A 76 19.27 16.10 -29.46
N GLY A 77 18.82 17.32 -29.17
CA GLY A 77 19.61 18.54 -29.36
C GLY A 77 20.97 18.45 -28.67
N LYS A 78 20.97 18.07 -27.38
CA LYS A 78 22.22 17.86 -26.61
C LYS A 78 23.17 16.83 -27.22
N GLN A 79 22.66 15.80 -27.92
CA GLN A 79 23.53 14.84 -28.62
C GLN A 79 24.12 15.41 -29.92
N LYS A 80 23.47 16.39 -30.55
CA LYS A 80 24.02 17.11 -31.72
C LYS A 80 25.02 18.19 -31.32
N ASP A 81 24.70 18.96 -30.28
CA ASP A 81 25.55 20.04 -29.76
C ASP A 81 26.87 19.51 -29.20
N LYS A 82 26.83 18.34 -28.54
CA LYS A 82 28.00 17.66 -28.00
C LYS A 82 27.84 16.13 -28.07
N PRO A 83 28.20 15.50 -29.20
CA PRO A 83 28.16 14.04 -29.33
C PRO A 83 29.02 13.36 -28.26
N VAL A 84 28.44 12.38 -27.58
CA VAL A 84 29.12 11.51 -26.62
C VAL A 84 28.86 10.07 -27.01
N ASP A 85 29.89 9.22 -26.94
CA ASP A 85 29.71 7.78 -27.12
C ASP A 85 28.95 7.20 -25.93
N MET A 86 27.88 6.43 -26.18
CA MET A 86 27.07 5.82 -25.13
C MET A 86 26.35 4.54 -25.57
N THR A 87 26.01 3.68 -24.61
CA THR A 87 25.23 2.47 -24.82
C THR A 87 23.94 2.48 -24.00
N LEU A 88 22.80 2.43 -24.69
CA LEU A 88 21.46 2.40 -24.11
C LEU A 88 21.07 0.96 -23.72
N CYS A 89 20.83 0.73 -22.43
CA CYS A 89 20.73 -0.61 -21.82
C CYS A 89 19.31 -0.97 -21.34
N CYS A 90 18.85 -2.20 -21.63
CA CYS A 90 17.73 -2.87 -20.95
C CYS A 90 18.14 -4.25 -20.36
N PHE A 91 17.19 -5.06 -19.87
CA PHE A 91 17.48 -6.35 -19.23
C PHE A 91 17.53 -7.51 -20.22
N GLU A 92 16.60 -7.46 -21.16
CA GLU A 92 16.29 -8.47 -22.16
C GLU A 92 17.50 -8.65 -23.10
N LYS A 93 17.89 -9.88 -23.40
CA LYS A 93 19.06 -10.22 -24.21
C LYS A 93 18.92 -9.73 -25.66
N THR A 94 20.01 -9.76 -26.44
CA THR A 94 20.02 -9.34 -27.85
C THR A 94 18.90 -9.99 -28.68
N VAL A 95 18.67 -11.30 -28.51
CA VAL A 95 17.62 -12.06 -29.22
C VAL A 95 16.20 -11.90 -28.64
N GLU A 96 16.05 -11.18 -27.52
CA GLU A 96 14.77 -10.96 -26.85
C GLU A 96 14.26 -9.54 -27.15
N PHE A 97 13.00 -9.44 -27.58
CA PHE A 97 12.34 -8.15 -27.84
C PHE A 97 12.25 -7.29 -26.57
N CYS A 98 12.79 -6.08 -26.65
CA CYS A 98 12.66 -5.05 -25.62
C CYS A 98 12.53 -3.68 -26.28
N HIS A 99 12.04 -2.69 -25.52
CA HIS A 99 11.87 -1.32 -25.99
C HIS A 99 13.17 -0.66 -26.51
N ARG A 100 14.37 -1.15 -26.16
CA ARG A 100 15.65 -0.67 -26.71
C ARG A 100 15.70 -0.70 -28.23
N HIS A 101 15.11 -1.73 -28.85
CA HIS A 101 15.04 -1.87 -30.31
C HIS A 101 14.27 -0.71 -30.92
N GLN A 102 13.08 -0.45 -30.36
CA GLN A 102 12.22 0.64 -30.81
C GLN A 102 12.80 2.03 -30.49
N VAL A 103 13.55 2.21 -29.40
CA VAL A 103 14.29 3.47 -29.13
C VAL A 103 15.39 3.67 -30.18
N GLY A 104 16.15 2.62 -30.52
CA GLY A 104 17.14 2.66 -31.60
C GLY A 104 16.52 3.02 -32.95
N GLU A 105 15.40 2.40 -33.29
CA GLU A 105 14.65 2.63 -34.54
C GLU A 105 13.98 4.02 -34.58
N VAL A 106 13.02 4.29 -33.69
CA VAL A 106 12.11 5.45 -33.82
C VAL A 106 12.64 6.74 -33.19
N VAL A 107 13.74 6.67 -32.42
CA VAL A 107 14.41 7.85 -31.87
C VAL A 107 15.80 8.03 -32.47
N VAL A 108 16.70 7.06 -32.30
CA VAL A 108 18.11 7.27 -32.68
C VAL A 108 18.30 7.30 -34.19
N GLN A 109 17.89 6.26 -34.93
CA GLN A 109 17.96 6.25 -36.40
C GLN A 109 17.09 7.35 -37.04
N LYS A 110 16.00 7.76 -36.38
CA LYS A 110 15.08 8.79 -36.91
C LYS A 110 15.60 10.23 -36.76
N TYR A 111 16.25 10.55 -35.64
CA TYR A 111 16.65 11.94 -35.31
C TYR A 111 18.17 12.16 -35.23
N LEU A 112 18.95 11.08 -35.08
CA LEU A 112 20.41 11.03 -34.95
C LEU A 112 21.03 9.90 -35.82
N PRO A 113 20.61 9.67 -37.09
CA PRO A 113 21.11 8.56 -37.90
C PRO A 113 22.64 8.55 -38.03
N GLU A 114 23.25 9.73 -38.13
CA GLU A 114 24.69 9.94 -38.18
C GLU A 114 25.45 9.48 -36.93
N LEU A 115 24.76 9.30 -35.80
CA LEU A 115 25.32 8.80 -34.55
C LEU A 115 24.95 7.33 -34.26
N TRP A 116 24.14 6.65 -35.08
CA TRP A 116 23.67 5.30 -34.77
C TRP A 116 24.79 4.24 -34.89
N GLY A 117 25.11 3.58 -33.77
CA GLY A 117 26.18 2.59 -33.69
C GLY A 117 25.73 1.12 -33.79
N GLY A 118 24.42 0.86 -33.80
CA GLY A 118 23.87 -0.50 -33.82
C GLY A 118 23.71 -1.15 -32.44
N GLU A 119 23.29 -2.41 -32.45
CA GLU A 119 23.20 -3.26 -31.25
C GLU A 119 24.49 -4.08 -31.06
N ILE A 120 24.97 -4.20 -29.82
CA ILE A 120 26.25 -4.84 -29.47
C ILE A 120 26.11 -5.91 -28.37
N GLY A 121 27.03 -6.90 -28.34
CA GLY A 121 27.07 -7.96 -27.31
C GLY A 121 26.32 -9.28 -27.58
N ALA A 122 25.99 -9.60 -28.84
CA ALA A 122 25.15 -10.75 -29.20
C ALA A 122 25.87 -12.12 -29.17
N ASN A 123 26.02 -12.78 -28.00
CA ASN A 123 26.47 -14.19 -27.90
C ASN A 123 25.89 -14.94 -26.66
N PRO A 124 25.52 -16.24 -26.75
CA PRO A 124 24.81 -16.97 -25.67
C PRO A 124 25.67 -17.96 -24.83
N PRO A 125 25.57 -17.95 -23.48
CA PRO A 125 26.12 -19.00 -22.60
C PRO A 125 25.05 -19.83 -21.84
N GLN A 126 25.49 -20.97 -21.26
CA GLN A 126 24.68 -22.07 -20.71
C GLN A 126 24.31 -21.95 -19.19
N LEU A 127 23.48 -22.87 -18.70
CA LEU A 127 22.94 -22.96 -17.31
C LEU A 127 23.48 -24.15 -16.49
N LYS A 128 23.60 -23.98 -15.16
CA LYS A 128 23.65 -25.06 -14.14
C LYS A 128 22.99 -24.62 -12.82
N ILE A 129 22.57 -25.58 -11.98
CA ILE A 129 21.78 -25.42 -10.73
C ILE A 129 22.36 -26.36 -9.63
N VAL A 130 22.24 -26.01 -8.33
CA VAL A 130 22.66 -26.83 -7.15
C VAL A 130 21.64 -26.66 -5.97
N GLN A 131 21.58 -27.58 -4.98
CA GLN A 131 20.57 -27.68 -3.89
C GLN A 131 21.14 -28.00 -2.46
N GLY A 132 20.32 -27.85 -1.40
CA GLY A 132 20.54 -28.20 0.04
C GLY A 132 20.00 -27.11 1.01
N GLY A 133 19.71 -27.23 2.32
CA GLY A 133 19.66 -28.26 3.41
C GLY A 133 19.50 -27.50 4.77
N LYS A 134 19.09 -27.99 5.98
CA LYS A 134 18.71 -29.27 6.63
C LYS A 134 17.77 -28.98 7.86
N ILE A 135 17.46 -29.93 8.77
CA ILE A 135 16.47 -29.83 9.90
C ILE A 135 17.04 -30.43 11.23
N ASN A 136 16.51 -30.08 12.43
CA ASN A 136 16.86 -30.68 13.75
C ASN A 136 15.72 -30.70 14.83
N ASN A 137 15.43 -31.90 15.39
CA ASN A 137 14.89 -32.33 16.72
C ASN A 137 13.74 -31.62 17.52
N PRO A 138 13.04 -32.35 18.46
CA PRO A 138 11.68 -32.00 18.90
C PRO A 138 11.48 -31.44 20.34
N ALA A 139 10.45 -30.60 20.45
CA ALA A 139 9.45 -30.49 21.54
C ALA A 139 9.87 -30.56 23.04
N THR A 140 10.34 -29.43 23.57
CA THR A 140 9.93 -28.95 24.91
C THR A 140 9.14 -27.64 24.78
N PHE A 141 8.28 -27.31 25.74
CA PHE A 141 7.54 -26.04 25.73
C PHE A 141 8.32 -24.92 26.48
N PRO A 142 8.26 -23.66 26.01
CA PRO A 142 8.78 -22.51 26.75
C PRO A 142 8.01 -22.31 28.07
N PRO A 143 8.67 -21.87 29.16
CA PRO A 143 8.01 -21.70 30.47
C PRO A 143 6.78 -20.79 30.45
N LEU A 144 6.79 -19.73 29.63
CA LEU A 144 5.68 -18.78 29.52
C LEU A 144 4.45 -19.40 28.81
N VAL A 145 4.68 -20.33 27.87
CA VAL A 145 3.59 -21.05 27.18
C VAL A 145 2.97 -22.08 28.13
N LEU A 146 3.79 -22.81 28.89
CA LEU A 146 3.34 -23.73 29.95
C LEU A 146 2.46 -23.02 30.98
N SER A 147 2.96 -21.92 31.57
CA SER A 147 2.23 -21.14 32.57
C SER A 147 0.89 -20.61 32.05
N MET A 148 0.79 -20.28 30.75
CA MET A 148 -0.47 -19.82 30.16
C MET A 148 -1.44 -20.96 29.83
N ILE A 149 -0.95 -22.15 29.48
CA ILE A 149 -1.77 -23.38 29.37
C ILE A 149 -2.37 -23.74 30.74
N GLU A 150 -1.55 -23.75 31.80
CA GLU A 150 -1.98 -23.98 33.19
C GLU A 150 -3.03 -22.97 33.64
N LYS A 151 -2.88 -21.70 33.22
CA LYS A 151 -3.86 -20.64 33.50
C LYS A 151 -5.19 -20.87 32.75
N CYS A 152 -5.16 -21.23 31.46
CA CYS A 152 -6.36 -21.60 30.71
C CYS A 152 -7.12 -22.76 31.38
N HIS A 153 -6.39 -23.82 31.79
CA HIS A 153 -6.97 -24.98 32.48
C HIS A 153 -7.61 -24.57 33.80
N SER A 154 -6.91 -23.77 34.60
CA SER A 154 -7.39 -23.22 35.87
C SER A 154 -8.63 -22.32 35.72
N SER A 155 -8.78 -21.65 34.57
CA SER A 155 -9.97 -20.87 34.21
C SER A 155 -11.11 -21.68 33.58
N GLY A 156 -11.02 -23.02 33.52
CA GLY A 156 -12.08 -23.89 32.97
C GLY A 156 -12.02 -24.09 31.44
N PHE A 157 -10.92 -23.72 30.82
CA PHE A 157 -10.65 -23.87 29.38
C PHE A 157 -9.52 -24.89 29.17
N PRO A 158 -9.82 -26.21 29.15
CA PRO A 158 -8.84 -27.26 28.91
C PRO A 158 -8.39 -27.24 27.44
N VAL A 159 -7.45 -26.36 27.15
CA VAL A 159 -6.76 -26.26 25.86
C VAL A 159 -5.79 -27.43 25.70
N GLN A 160 -5.80 -28.06 24.53
CA GLN A 160 -4.70 -28.89 24.07
C GLN A 160 -3.77 -28.02 23.22
N CYS A 161 -2.47 -28.20 23.40
CA CYS A 161 -1.47 -27.52 22.60
C CYS A 161 -0.34 -28.50 22.25
N ASP A 162 -0.01 -28.60 20.96
CA ASP A 162 0.95 -29.55 20.41
C ASP A 162 2.08 -28.79 19.71
N ARG A 163 3.33 -28.94 20.17
CA ARG A 163 4.50 -28.27 19.54
C ARG A 163 4.97 -29.06 18.32
N LEU A 164 4.86 -28.43 17.16
CA LEU A 164 5.14 -29.01 15.85
C LEU A 164 6.66 -29.02 15.55
N PRO A 165 7.16 -29.91 14.66
CA PRO A 165 8.59 -29.98 14.31
C PRO A 165 9.16 -28.71 13.65
N CYS A 166 8.32 -27.80 13.17
CA CYS A 166 8.69 -26.49 12.64
C CYS A 166 8.81 -25.38 13.72
N GLY A 167 8.62 -25.71 15.00
CA GLY A 167 8.65 -24.75 16.12
C GLY A 167 7.34 -23.99 16.35
N TYR A 168 6.30 -24.26 15.55
CA TYR A 168 4.95 -23.75 15.73
C TYR A 168 4.16 -24.60 16.73
N TYR A 169 2.98 -24.14 17.09
CA TYR A 169 2.10 -24.70 18.11
C TYR A 169 0.69 -24.85 17.53
N ARG A 170 0.19 -26.08 17.36
CA ARG A 170 -1.24 -26.27 17.09
C ARG A 170 -1.98 -26.12 18.41
N VAL A 171 -3.10 -25.41 18.41
CA VAL A 171 -3.92 -25.16 19.60
C VAL A 171 -5.34 -25.59 19.33
N SER A 172 -5.95 -26.37 20.24
CA SER A 172 -7.36 -26.71 20.16
C SER A 172 -8.03 -26.56 21.53
N LEU A 173 -9.34 -26.31 21.54
CA LEU A 173 -10.14 -26.25 22.76
C LEU A 173 -11.37 -27.15 22.61
N ARG A 174 -11.52 -28.14 23.51
CA ARG A 174 -12.65 -29.09 23.52
C ARG A 174 -12.89 -29.81 22.18
N GLY A 175 -11.86 -29.92 21.33
CA GLY A 175 -11.92 -30.55 20.01
C GLY A 175 -12.06 -29.58 18.82
N GLU A 176 -12.36 -28.30 19.05
CA GLU A 176 -12.29 -27.27 18.00
C GLU A 176 -10.81 -26.90 17.75
N ASP A 177 -10.34 -27.03 16.51
CA ASP A 177 -9.00 -26.59 16.09
C ASP A 177 -8.96 -25.07 15.96
N LEU A 178 -8.13 -24.42 16.76
CA LEU A 178 -7.91 -22.98 16.76
C LEU A 178 -6.71 -22.59 15.88
N GLY A 179 -6.07 -23.56 15.21
CA GLY A 179 -5.03 -23.36 14.19
C GLY A 179 -3.59 -23.52 14.69
N GLU A 180 -2.65 -23.24 13.78
CA GLU A 180 -1.21 -23.34 14.02
C GLU A 180 -0.57 -21.96 14.19
N TRP A 181 0.13 -21.77 15.30
CA TRP A 181 0.61 -20.47 15.76
C TRP A 181 2.11 -20.46 16.02
N SER A 182 2.76 -19.30 15.82
CA SER A 182 4.12 -19.09 16.30
C SER A 182 4.14 -18.97 17.84
N GLU A 183 5.34 -18.99 18.44
CA GLU A 183 5.52 -18.93 19.90
C GLU A 183 4.89 -17.70 20.57
N LEU A 184 4.83 -16.56 19.87
CA LEU A 184 4.11 -15.37 20.32
C LEU A 184 2.60 -15.43 19.99
N GLY A 185 2.22 -16.09 18.89
CA GLY A 185 0.82 -16.28 18.50
C GLY A 185 0.06 -17.15 19.50
N VAL A 186 0.66 -18.27 19.95
CA VAL A 186 0.02 -19.15 20.95
C VAL A 186 -0.23 -18.44 22.27
N LEU A 187 0.69 -17.57 22.72
CA LEU A 187 0.47 -16.75 23.92
C LEU A 187 -0.71 -15.78 23.76
N GLY A 188 -0.89 -15.20 22.57
CA GLY A 188 -2.06 -14.37 22.24
C GLY A 188 -3.37 -15.14 22.29
N VAL A 189 -3.41 -16.35 21.71
CA VAL A 189 -4.61 -17.23 21.74
C VAL A 189 -4.94 -17.67 23.16
N LEU A 190 -3.96 -18.18 23.92
CA LEU A 190 -4.16 -18.62 25.31
C LEU A 190 -4.62 -17.48 26.22
N SER A 191 -4.01 -16.30 26.09
CA SER A 191 -4.43 -15.10 26.84
C SER A 191 -5.86 -14.66 26.46
N GLY A 192 -6.21 -14.68 25.17
CA GLY A 192 -7.55 -14.34 24.69
C GLY A 192 -8.65 -15.30 25.17
N LEU A 193 -8.36 -16.60 25.29
CA LEU A 193 -9.29 -17.56 25.88
C LEU A 193 -9.56 -17.30 27.38
N CYS A 194 -8.58 -16.74 28.09
CA CYS A 194 -8.73 -16.33 29.48
C CYS A 194 -9.59 -15.06 29.67
N HIS A 195 -10.05 -14.38 28.60
CA HIS A 195 -10.68 -13.08 28.69
C HIS A 195 -12.01 -12.99 27.90
N ASP A 196 -13.12 -12.78 28.63
CA ASP A 196 -14.49 -12.94 28.14
C ASP A 196 -14.80 -12.24 26.81
N PHE A 197 -14.42 -10.96 26.68
CA PHE A 197 -14.63 -10.14 25.48
C PHE A 197 -14.00 -10.72 24.19
N TYR A 198 -12.91 -11.48 24.31
CA TYR A 198 -12.19 -12.06 23.16
C TYR A 198 -12.60 -13.52 22.92
N ARG A 199 -12.99 -14.25 23.97
CA ARG A 199 -13.32 -15.69 23.91
C ARG A 199 -14.37 -16.01 22.85
N GLY A 200 -15.49 -15.28 22.80
CA GLY A 200 -16.55 -15.48 21.81
C GLY A 200 -16.18 -15.11 20.36
N ARG A 201 -14.99 -14.52 20.14
CA ARG A 201 -14.43 -14.25 18.80
C ARG A 201 -13.41 -15.30 18.37
N LEU A 202 -12.71 -15.91 19.33
CA LEU A 202 -11.77 -17.02 19.10
C LEU A 202 -12.50 -18.36 18.96
N VAL A 203 -13.62 -18.53 19.66
CA VAL A 203 -14.40 -19.77 19.73
C VAL A 203 -15.87 -19.42 19.54
N PRO A 204 -16.38 -19.42 18.29
CA PRO A 204 -17.73 -18.92 17.97
C PRO A 204 -18.85 -19.67 18.70
N SER A 205 -18.64 -20.93 19.07
CA SER A 205 -19.58 -21.75 19.87
C SER A 205 -19.78 -21.24 21.31
N LEU A 206 -18.93 -20.31 21.78
CA LEU A 206 -19.03 -19.68 23.12
C LEU A 206 -19.65 -18.27 23.08
N ALA A 207 -20.21 -17.82 21.96
CA ALA A 207 -20.87 -16.52 21.83
C ALA A 207 -22.37 -16.58 22.15
N THR A 208 -22.75 -16.43 23.43
CA THR A 208 -24.16 -16.37 23.85
C THR A 208 -24.79 -14.98 23.65
N PRO A 209 -25.97 -14.87 23.02
CA PRO A 209 -26.70 -13.62 22.88
C PRO A 209 -27.69 -13.38 24.03
N THR A 210 -27.81 -12.13 24.48
CA THR A 210 -28.94 -11.67 25.31
C THR A 210 -29.83 -10.74 24.50
N VAL A 211 -31.02 -11.21 24.13
CA VAL A 211 -32.06 -10.41 23.46
C VAL A 211 -32.96 -9.78 24.52
N ALA A 212 -33.20 -8.48 24.43
CA ALA A 212 -34.33 -7.82 25.06
C ALA A 212 -35.34 -7.46 23.96
N ALA A 213 -36.62 -7.80 24.17
CA ALA A 213 -37.67 -7.61 23.18
C ALA A 213 -38.75 -6.65 23.72
N ASP A 214 -39.10 -5.67 22.90
CA ASP A 214 -40.40 -4.96 22.86
C ASP A 214 -40.36 -3.96 21.68
N GLY A 215 -41.42 -3.69 20.90
CA GLY A 215 -42.73 -4.37 20.87
C GLY A 215 -43.91 -3.42 20.67
N LYS A 216 -44.28 -3.08 19.41
CA LYS A 216 -45.66 -2.72 18.99
C LYS A 216 -45.83 -2.48 17.48
N ASN A 217 -47.06 -2.68 17.00
CA ASN A 217 -47.48 -2.61 15.60
C ASN A 217 -48.16 -1.27 15.25
N ALA A 218 -48.15 -0.91 13.97
CA ALA A 218 -49.21 -0.12 13.33
C ALA A 218 -49.32 -0.53 11.84
N THR A 219 -50.54 -0.56 11.29
CA THR A 219 -50.85 -1.08 9.94
C THR A 219 -51.74 -0.12 9.16
N ALA A 220 -51.44 0.12 7.87
CA ALA A 220 -52.40 0.54 6.85
C ALA A 220 -51.82 0.41 5.43
N ASP A 221 -52.61 -0.09 4.47
CA ASP A 221 -52.24 -0.23 3.06
C ASP A 221 -52.61 0.99 2.22
N VAL A 222 -51.75 1.37 1.27
CA VAL A 222 -52.13 1.87 -0.07
C VAL A 222 -51.09 1.35 -1.08
N ALA A 223 -51.53 0.90 -2.26
CA ALA A 223 -50.65 0.36 -3.30
C ALA A 223 -50.24 1.41 -4.36
N VAL A 224 -49.39 0.98 -5.30
CA VAL A 224 -48.87 1.70 -6.50
C VAL A 224 -47.64 2.59 -6.27
N PRO A 225 -46.62 2.54 -7.16
CA PRO A 225 -46.13 1.42 -7.96
C PRO A 225 -45.01 0.67 -7.23
N GLN A 226 -44.52 -0.47 -7.74
CA GLN A 226 -43.31 -1.09 -7.19
C GLN A 226 -42.13 -0.10 -7.31
N PRO A 227 -41.47 0.30 -6.20
CA PRO A 227 -40.12 0.82 -6.28
C PRO A 227 -39.24 -0.30 -6.84
N PHE A 228 -38.27 0.06 -7.67
CA PHE A 228 -37.12 -0.81 -7.86
C PHE A 228 -36.48 -0.98 -6.48
N THR A 229 -36.43 -2.21 -5.94
CA THR A 229 -35.80 -2.45 -4.65
C THR A 229 -34.30 -2.22 -4.80
N GLN A 230 -33.87 -0.98 -4.59
CA GLN A 230 -32.50 -0.74 -4.18
C GLN A 230 -32.30 -1.61 -2.93
N PRO A 231 -31.28 -2.49 -2.89
CA PRO A 231 -30.94 -3.16 -1.65
C PRO A 231 -30.67 -2.08 -0.60
N GLU A 232 -31.09 -2.35 0.63
CA GLU A 232 -30.95 -1.44 1.76
C GLU A 232 -29.54 -0.86 1.79
N SER A 233 -29.43 0.48 1.89
CA SER A 233 -28.15 1.15 1.76
C SER A 233 -27.24 0.76 2.92
N SER A 234 -26.36 -0.21 2.71
CA SER A 234 -25.24 -0.49 3.60
C SER A 234 -24.40 0.78 3.66
N GLU A 235 -24.45 1.52 4.77
CA GLU A 235 -23.71 2.78 4.89
C GLU A 235 -22.22 2.52 4.59
N LEU A 236 -21.71 3.10 3.50
CA LEU A 236 -20.34 2.85 3.02
C LEU A 236 -19.27 3.46 3.94
N ILE A 237 -19.73 4.29 4.88
CA ILE A 237 -18.98 4.79 6.03
C ILE A 237 -19.75 4.41 7.30
N THR A 238 -19.06 4.00 8.36
CA THR A 238 -19.67 3.93 9.70
C THR A 238 -19.27 5.17 10.48
N ARG A 239 -20.24 5.89 11.04
CA ARG A 239 -19.98 7.05 11.91
C ARG A 239 -19.49 6.55 13.27
N LEU A 240 -18.28 6.95 13.65
CA LEU A 240 -17.66 6.61 14.95
C LEU A 240 -17.94 7.66 16.04
N GLY A 241 -18.73 8.69 15.72
CA GLY A 241 -19.02 9.83 16.57
C GLY A 241 -18.41 11.13 16.03
N LYS A 242 -18.24 12.10 16.92
CA LYS A 242 -17.70 13.43 16.63
C LYS A 242 -16.87 13.90 17.84
N LEU A 243 -15.73 14.53 17.59
CA LEU A 243 -14.96 15.26 18.61
C LEU A 243 -15.54 16.66 18.74
N GLU A 244 -15.75 17.13 19.96
CA GLU A 244 -16.34 18.44 20.24
C GLU A 244 -15.48 19.20 21.27
N ASP A 245 -15.81 20.48 21.48
CA ASP A 245 -15.26 21.36 22.50
C ASP A 245 -13.73 21.29 22.69
N GLU A 246 -13.25 20.97 23.88
CA GLU A 246 -11.84 21.05 24.27
C GLU A 246 -10.95 20.01 23.56
N GLU A 247 -11.46 18.78 23.36
CA GLU A 247 -10.74 17.71 22.64
C GLU A 247 -10.50 18.12 21.18
N LEU A 248 -11.52 18.69 20.51
CA LEU A 248 -11.35 19.24 19.17
C LEU A 248 -10.40 20.45 19.15
N ALA A 249 -10.56 21.40 20.07
CA ALA A 249 -9.73 22.61 20.13
C ALA A 249 -8.24 22.30 20.36
N GLN A 250 -7.93 21.34 21.24
CA GLN A 250 -6.56 20.86 21.50
C GLN A 250 -5.91 20.32 20.22
N ILE A 251 -6.62 19.46 19.48
CA ILE A 251 -6.15 18.87 18.21
C ILE A 251 -5.96 19.95 17.15
N GLN A 252 -6.91 20.90 17.03
CA GLN A 252 -6.80 21.98 16.06
C GLN A 252 -5.56 22.84 16.33
N ASN A 253 -5.27 23.13 17.59
CA ASN A 253 -4.09 23.90 17.99
C ASN A 253 -2.78 23.12 17.78
N TRP A 254 -2.78 21.80 18.03
CA TRP A 254 -1.66 20.93 17.69
C TRP A 254 -1.37 20.95 16.18
N CYS A 255 -2.37 20.71 15.33
CA CYS A 255 -2.24 20.77 13.87
C CYS A 255 -1.66 22.12 13.39
N LYS A 256 -2.16 23.25 13.91
CA LYS A 256 -1.64 24.59 13.61
C LYS A 256 -0.15 24.69 13.94
N SER A 257 0.30 24.15 15.08
CA SER A 257 1.70 24.20 15.52
C SER A 257 2.65 23.33 14.68
N ILE A 258 2.17 22.22 14.10
CA ILE A 258 2.99 21.31 13.27
C ILE A 258 2.96 21.65 11.77
N LYS A 259 2.18 22.64 11.31
CA LYS A 259 2.05 23.01 9.87
C LYS A 259 3.40 23.25 9.19
N ASN A 260 4.33 23.91 9.88
CA ASN A 260 5.68 24.21 9.37
C ASN A 260 6.64 22.99 9.34
N GLN A 261 6.21 21.84 9.87
CA GLN A 261 6.98 20.58 9.90
C GLN A 261 6.43 19.52 8.92
N MET A 262 5.33 19.83 8.23
CA MET A 262 4.77 19.01 7.16
C MET A 262 5.57 19.18 5.88
N PHE A 263 5.52 18.18 5.00
CA PHE A 263 6.21 18.20 3.71
C PHE A 263 5.23 18.02 2.53
N PRO A 264 5.59 18.46 1.31
CA PRO A 264 4.76 18.24 0.12
C PRO A 264 4.46 16.76 -0.10
N SER A 265 3.18 16.44 -0.27
CA SER A 265 2.70 15.05 -0.33
C SER A 265 3.17 14.34 -1.59
N VAL A 266 3.64 13.09 -1.47
CA VAL A 266 4.04 12.27 -2.62
C VAL A 266 2.86 11.59 -3.34
N SER A 267 1.62 11.84 -2.87
CA SER A 267 0.40 11.30 -3.49
C SER A 267 0.09 11.97 -4.84
N GLN A 268 -0.04 11.14 -5.87
CA GLN A 268 -0.45 11.56 -7.23
C GLN A 268 -1.95 11.95 -7.32
N TYR A 269 -2.70 11.74 -6.23
CA TYR A 269 -4.15 11.94 -6.19
C TYR A 269 -4.56 13.35 -5.70
N ALA A 270 -3.66 14.08 -5.03
CA ALA A 270 -3.99 15.35 -4.37
C ALA A 270 -2.88 16.40 -4.56
N ASP A 271 -2.98 17.17 -5.64
CA ASP A 271 -1.98 18.18 -6.01
C ASP A 271 -1.92 19.32 -4.98
N GLY A 272 -0.73 19.69 -4.52
CA GLY A 272 -0.52 20.77 -3.53
C GLY A 272 -0.78 20.40 -2.06
N ARG A 273 -1.19 19.16 -1.76
CA ARG A 273 -1.35 18.66 -0.39
C ARG A 273 -0.02 18.68 0.39
N LEU A 274 -0.07 18.92 1.70
CA LEU A 274 1.03 18.63 2.63
C LEU A 274 0.66 17.43 3.51
N GLU A 275 1.66 16.63 3.89
CA GLU A 275 1.48 15.47 4.77
C GLU A 275 2.56 15.36 5.85
N LEU A 276 2.23 14.66 6.94
CA LEU A 276 3.09 14.32 8.05
C LEU A 276 2.65 12.94 8.60
N HIS A 277 3.61 12.13 9.04
CA HIS A 277 3.36 10.74 9.44
C HIS A 277 3.67 10.56 10.94
N LEU A 278 2.80 9.84 11.65
CA LEU A 278 3.02 9.38 13.03
C LEU A 278 3.17 7.86 13.08
N ARG A 279 3.87 7.34 14.10
CA ARG A 279 4.38 5.96 14.24
C ARG A 279 5.29 5.44 13.13
N ARG A 280 4.84 5.48 11.87
CA ARG A 280 5.53 4.86 10.73
C ARG A 280 5.39 5.70 9.45
N PHE A 281 6.51 5.94 8.78
CA PHE A 281 6.52 6.35 7.39
C PHE A 281 6.35 5.11 6.51
N VAL A 282 5.54 5.21 5.45
CA VAL A 282 5.24 4.10 4.53
C VAL A 282 5.45 4.57 3.11
N SER A 283 6.45 4.02 2.44
CA SER A 283 6.82 4.39 1.08
C SER A 283 5.83 3.82 0.06
N LEU A 284 4.88 4.67 -0.35
CA LEU A 284 3.83 4.34 -1.32
C LEU A 284 4.39 3.97 -2.72
N THR A 285 5.67 4.28 -2.99
CA THR A 285 6.38 3.96 -4.24
C THR A 285 6.50 2.46 -4.54
N GLY A 286 6.39 1.59 -3.53
CA GLY A 286 6.56 0.14 -3.71
C GLY A 286 5.42 -0.56 -4.47
N ALA A 287 4.17 -0.13 -4.26
CA ALA A 287 3.00 -0.97 -4.50
C ALA A 287 2.77 -1.42 -5.96
N LYS A 288 3.11 -0.59 -6.97
CA LYS A 288 3.05 -0.97 -8.39
C LYS A 288 4.23 -1.85 -8.86
N SER A 289 5.26 -2.01 -8.06
CA SER A 289 6.53 -2.66 -8.45
C SER A 289 6.71 -4.10 -7.94
N GLY A 290 5.75 -4.62 -7.17
CA GLY A 290 5.86 -5.91 -6.48
C GLY A 290 6.85 -5.93 -5.30
N ARG A 291 7.56 -4.83 -5.04
CA ARG A 291 8.32 -4.65 -3.81
C ARG A 291 7.36 -4.34 -2.66
N LYS A 292 7.56 -5.01 -1.52
CA LYS A 292 6.95 -4.62 -0.24
C LYS A 292 7.15 -3.12 -0.01
N ALA A 293 6.15 -2.43 0.52
CA ALA A 293 6.29 -1.02 0.87
C ALA A 293 7.42 -0.87 1.91
N GLU A 294 8.31 0.10 1.71
CA GLU A 294 9.34 0.39 2.70
C GLU A 294 8.69 1.09 3.90
N VAL A 295 8.71 0.42 5.05
CA VAL A 295 8.12 0.92 6.30
C VAL A 295 9.24 1.30 7.27
N LYS A 296 9.23 2.55 7.74
CA LYS A 296 10.24 3.10 8.66
C LYS A 296 9.57 3.59 9.93
N GLY A 297 10.06 3.16 11.09
CA GLY A 297 9.63 3.69 12.38
C GLY A 297 9.91 5.19 12.49
N ILE A 298 9.03 5.90 13.20
CA ILE A 298 9.18 7.31 13.55
C ILE A 298 9.25 7.37 15.08
N LYS A 299 10.32 7.98 15.61
CA LYS A 299 10.50 8.09 17.07
C LYS A 299 9.37 8.95 17.66
N PRO A 300 8.67 8.53 18.74
CA PRO A 300 7.54 9.27 19.31
C PRO A 300 7.87 10.74 19.62
N GLU A 301 9.06 10.96 20.19
CA GLU A 301 9.65 12.28 20.51
C GLU A 301 9.70 13.29 19.34
N ARG A 302 9.60 12.83 18.09
CA ARG A 302 9.78 13.67 16.90
C ARG A 302 8.79 14.83 16.82
N TYR A 303 7.58 14.64 17.32
CA TYR A 303 6.49 15.61 17.23
C TYR A 303 5.82 15.78 18.60
N ARG A 304 6.28 16.77 19.38
CA ARG A 304 5.69 17.10 20.69
C ARG A 304 4.16 17.25 20.60
N GLY A 305 3.43 16.60 21.50
CA GLY A 305 1.96 16.64 21.52
C GLY A 305 1.27 15.69 20.54
N ALA A 306 2.00 14.84 19.79
CA ALA A 306 1.39 13.86 18.89
C ALA A 306 0.63 12.74 19.63
N ASP A 307 0.92 12.55 20.91
CA ASP A 307 0.27 11.62 21.84
C ASP A 307 -1.26 11.74 21.83
N VAL A 308 -1.84 12.95 21.75
CA VAL A 308 -3.30 13.13 21.63
C VAL A 308 -3.87 12.49 20.36
N ILE A 309 -3.13 12.57 19.24
CA ILE A 309 -3.53 11.95 17.96
C ILE A 309 -3.37 10.44 18.02
N GLU A 310 -2.33 9.93 18.68
CA GLU A 310 -2.12 8.49 18.80
C GLU A 310 -3.12 7.83 19.75
N ALA A 311 -3.48 8.48 20.87
CA ALA A 311 -4.53 8.00 21.78
C ALA A 311 -5.90 7.92 21.09
N LEU A 312 -6.26 8.93 20.30
CA LEU A 312 -7.45 8.92 19.45
C LEU A 312 -7.38 7.86 18.35
N GLY A 313 -6.19 7.63 17.80
CA GLY A 313 -5.94 6.56 16.84
C GLY A 313 -6.26 5.18 17.40
N GLU A 314 -5.83 4.87 18.63
CA GLU A 314 -6.16 3.59 19.29
C GLU A 314 -7.67 3.48 19.62
N LYS A 315 -8.30 4.57 20.04
CA LYS A 315 -9.75 4.63 20.33
C LYS A 315 -10.60 4.34 19.09
N LEU A 316 -10.20 4.85 17.92
CA LEU A 316 -10.95 4.72 16.66
C LEU A 316 -10.54 3.50 15.80
N LEU A 317 -9.28 3.08 15.89
CA LEU A 317 -8.73 1.95 15.14
C LEU A 317 -7.60 1.27 15.94
N PRO A 318 -7.93 0.43 16.94
CA PRO A 318 -6.93 -0.26 17.77
C PRO A 318 -5.84 -0.96 16.94
N ASP A 319 -4.59 -0.90 17.39
CA ASP A 319 -3.42 -1.42 16.67
C ASP A 319 -3.21 -0.72 15.31
N PHE A 320 -3.52 0.57 15.19
CA PHE A 320 -3.16 1.32 13.99
C PHE A 320 -1.62 1.43 13.87
N HIS A 321 -1.13 1.20 12.66
CA HIS A 321 0.30 1.10 12.40
C HIS A 321 0.91 2.43 11.94
N GLN A 322 0.10 3.31 11.34
CA GLN A 322 0.44 4.65 10.90
C GLN A 322 -0.77 5.57 11.06
N ALA A 323 -0.55 6.79 11.57
CA ALA A 323 -1.46 7.90 11.32
C ALA A 323 -0.84 8.82 10.25
N LEU A 324 -1.65 9.28 9.31
CA LEU A 324 -1.27 10.22 8.26
C LEU A 324 -2.03 11.53 8.50
N VAL A 325 -1.30 12.54 8.96
CA VAL A 325 -1.78 13.91 9.21
C VAL A 325 -1.72 14.68 7.90
N LEU A 326 -2.84 15.26 7.49
CA LEU A 326 -3.04 15.74 6.12
C LEU A 326 -3.58 17.16 6.12
N PHE A 327 -2.90 18.04 5.41
CA PHE A 327 -3.31 19.42 5.19
C PHE A 327 -3.55 19.67 3.70
N TYR A 328 -4.73 20.22 3.39
CA TYR A 328 -5.19 20.55 2.05
C TYR A 328 -5.39 22.07 1.97
N PRO A 329 -4.59 22.80 1.18
CA PRO A 329 -4.90 24.18 0.84
C PRO A 329 -6.29 24.33 0.23
N ALA A 330 -6.90 25.50 0.40
CA ALA A 330 -8.09 25.89 -0.33
C ALA A 330 -7.93 25.63 -1.84
N GLY A 331 -8.90 24.97 -2.47
CA GLY A 331 -8.85 24.59 -3.89
C GLY A 331 -8.18 23.26 -4.21
N THR A 332 -7.59 22.52 -3.25
CA THR A 332 -7.12 21.14 -3.49
C THR A 332 -8.30 20.16 -3.63
N GLN A 333 -8.11 19.09 -4.43
CA GLN A 333 -9.06 17.99 -4.62
C GLN A 333 -8.33 16.66 -4.41
N ILE A 334 -9.01 15.60 -3.94
CA ILE A 334 -8.49 14.23 -4.02
C ILE A 334 -9.22 13.50 -5.15
N LYS A 335 -8.50 13.20 -6.22
CA LYS A 335 -8.96 12.40 -7.37
C LYS A 335 -9.39 11.01 -6.86
N VAL A 336 -10.46 10.45 -7.43
CA VAL A 336 -10.98 9.13 -7.00
C VAL A 336 -9.89 8.07 -7.14
N HIS A 337 -9.62 7.37 -6.04
CA HIS A 337 -8.51 6.43 -5.89
C HIS A 337 -8.87 5.28 -4.94
N ARG A 338 -7.97 4.31 -4.80
CA ARG A 338 -8.01 3.30 -3.73
C ARG A 338 -6.74 3.47 -2.90
N ASP A 339 -6.85 3.24 -1.60
CA ASP A 339 -5.72 3.43 -0.71
C ASP A 339 -4.71 2.29 -0.83
N SER A 340 -3.44 2.60 -0.50
CA SER A 340 -2.29 1.75 -0.84
C SER A 340 -2.52 0.26 -0.51
N PRO A 341 -2.16 -0.68 -1.43
CA PRO A 341 -2.14 -2.12 -1.16
C PRO A 341 -1.29 -2.55 0.04
N ALA A 342 -0.44 -1.68 0.57
CA ALA A 342 0.31 -1.90 1.81
C ALA A 342 -0.56 -1.86 3.08
N TYR A 343 -1.63 -1.05 3.06
CA TYR A 343 -2.61 -1.01 4.16
C TYR A 343 -3.54 -2.22 4.08
N ALA A 344 -4.01 -2.69 5.24
CA ALA A 344 -5.16 -3.57 5.32
C ALA A 344 -6.44 -2.88 4.78
N SER A 345 -7.52 -3.63 4.62
CA SER A 345 -8.86 -3.06 4.46
C SER A 345 -9.32 -2.44 5.78
N GLY A 346 -10.17 -1.42 5.69
CA GLY A 346 -10.57 -0.57 6.81
C GLY A 346 -9.55 0.53 7.13
N ALA A 347 -10.06 1.75 7.27
CA ALA A 347 -9.32 2.91 7.79
C ALA A 347 -10.28 3.81 8.59
N ALA A 348 -9.78 4.41 9.67
CA ALA A 348 -10.51 5.45 10.40
C ALA A 348 -10.01 6.84 9.99
N GLN A 349 -10.88 7.85 9.99
CA GLN A 349 -10.52 9.24 9.72
C GLN A 349 -11.22 10.20 10.70
N ILE A 350 -10.47 11.20 11.19
CA ILE A 350 -11.00 12.38 11.87
C ILE A 350 -10.91 13.57 10.91
N ASN A 351 -12.01 14.29 10.70
CA ASN A 351 -12.01 15.59 10.01
C ASN A 351 -11.85 16.72 11.04
N ILE A 352 -10.75 17.49 10.98
CA ILE A 352 -10.27 18.32 12.10
C ILE A 352 -10.59 19.81 11.93
N MET A 353 -10.34 20.34 10.73
CA MET A 353 -10.66 21.73 10.33
C MET A 353 -11.13 21.72 8.88
N GLY A 354 -12.06 22.59 8.54
CA GLY A 354 -12.65 22.72 7.22
C GLY A 354 -13.61 21.57 6.88
N ARG A 355 -14.80 21.92 6.38
CA ARG A 355 -15.75 20.94 5.85
C ARG A 355 -15.28 20.35 4.52
N ALA A 356 -15.62 19.09 4.27
CA ALA A 356 -15.32 18.42 3.01
C ALA A 356 -16.46 17.50 2.57
N LYS A 357 -16.62 17.33 1.25
CA LYS A 357 -17.51 16.33 0.67
C LYS A 357 -16.68 15.13 0.24
N PHE A 358 -16.83 14.04 0.99
CA PHE A 358 -16.18 12.75 0.76
C PHE A 358 -17.08 11.86 -0.09
N SER A 359 -16.50 11.17 -1.06
CA SER A 359 -17.25 10.28 -1.96
C SER A 359 -16.63 8.88 -1.97
N ILE A 360 -17.46 7.84 -1.99
CA ILE A 360 -17.05 6.42 -1.94
C ILE A 360 -17.99 5.52 -2.76
N SER A 361 -17.51 4.37 -3.26
CA SER A 361 -18.29 3.42 -4.08
C SER A 361 -18.30 1.99 -3.55
N GLY A 362 -19.48 1.54 -3.08
CA GLY A 362 -19.71 0.19 -2.54
C GLY A 362 -19.54 -0.94 -3.54
N CYS A 363 -19.65 -0.65 -4.84
CA CYS A 363 -19.61 -1.65 -5.91
C CYS A 363 -18.38 -1.55 -6.83
N GLN A 364 -17.31 -0.88 -6.37
CA GLN A 364 -16.03 -0.74 -7.08
C GLN A 364 -16.08 0.05 -8.42
N ASP A 365 -17.26 0.53 -8.84
CA ASP A 365 -17.51 1.31 -10.05
C ASP A 365 -17.47 2.81 -9.74
N THR A 366 -16.48 3.52 -10.28
CA THR A 366 -16.28 4.96 -10.07
C THR A 366 -17.37 5.86 -10.67
N ARG A 367 -18.35 5.29 -11.38
CA ARG A 367 -19.57 5.98 -11.84
C ARG A 367 -20.70 5.93 -10.80
N ARG A 368 -20.60 5.05 -9.81
CA ARG A 368 -21.57 4.87 -8.71
C ARG A 368 -20.91 5.26 -7.40
N MET A 369 -20.79 6.57 -7.20
CA MET A 369 -20.20 7.18 -6.00
C MET A 369 -21.33 7.77 -5.13
N GLU A 370 -21.44 7.32 -3.89
CA GLU A 370 -22.20 8.03 -2.85
C GLU A 370 -21.36 9.20 -2.32
N SER A 371 -21.98 10.18 -1.65
CA SER A 371 -21.27 11.36 -1.13
C SER A 371 -21.82 11.85 0.19
N TYR A 372 -20.90 12.12 1.12
CA TYR A 372 -21.14 12.45 2.51
C TYR A 372 -20.42 13.75 2.87
N TRP A 373 -21.10 14.67 3.55
CA TRP A 373 -20.46 15.83 4.16
C TRP A 373 -19.77 15.41 5.46
N LEU A 374 -18.50 15.80 5.58
CA LEU A 374 -17.68 15.67 6.77
C LEU A 374 -17.46 17.07 7.34
N GLU A 375 -18.12 17.37 8.45
CA GLU A 375 -17.94 18.61 9.20
C GLU A 375 -16.76 18.48 10.19
N GLU A 376 -16.44 19.54 10.92
CA GLU A 376 -15.36 19.48 11.92
C GLU A 376 -15.70 18.49 13.06
N GLY A 377 -14.66 17.88 13.63
CA GLY A 377 -14.76 16.80 14.61
C GLY A 377 -15.23 15.44 14.08
N ASN A 378 -15.75 15.33 12.86
CA ASN A 378 -16.42 14.12 12.38
C ASN A 378 -15.46 12.92 12.33
N CYS A 379 -15.82 11.83 13.01
CA CYS A 379 -15.07 10.57 13.05
C CYS A 379 -15.80 9.49 12.25
N ILE A 380 -15.10 8.86 11.30
CA ILE A 380 -15.65 7.79 10.45
C ILE A 380 -14.69 6.61 10.33
N THR A 381 -15.21 5.43 10.00
CA THR A 381 -14.45 4.33 9.40
C THR A 381 -15.06 3.94 8.05
N PHE A 382 -14.24 3.47 7.12
CA PHE A 382 -14.64 3.08 5.77
C PHE A 382 -13.69 2.02 5.19
N ASP A 383 -14.13 1.25 4.18
CA ASP A 383 -13.21 0.39 3.44
C ASP A 383 -12.34 1.21 2.47
N ASN A 384 -11.10 1.43 2.86
CA ASN A 384 -10.10 2.12 2.05
C ASN A 384 -9.75 1.41 0.72
N LYS A 385 -10.24 0.18 0.49
CA LYS A 385 -10.12 -0.56 -0.79
C LYS A 385 -11.27 -0.30 -1.77
N GLN A 386 -12.34 0.37 -1.34
CA GLN A 386 -13.32 0.94 -2.26
C GLN A 386 -12.77 2.20 -2.94
N PRO A 387 -13.20 2.52 -4.18
CA PRO A 387 -12.87 3.79 -4.80
C PRO A 387 -13.44 4.94 -3.98
N HIS A 388 -12.60 5.87 -3.56
CA HIS A 388 -13.01 7.03 -2.77
C HIS A 388 -12.19 8.29 -3.10
N GLY A 389 -12.70 9.45 -2.71
CA GLY A 389 -12.09 10.75 -2.98
C GLY A 389 -12.73 11.88 -2.15
N ILE A 390 -12.25 13.11 -2.39
CA ILE A 390 -12.72 14.34 -1.74
C ILE A 390 -12.89 15.36 -2.86
N GLU A 391 -14.09 15.95 -2.98
CA GLU A 391 -14.35 17.06 -3.90
C GLU A 391 -13.49 18.28 -3.55
N ARG A 392 -13.39 19.25 -4.48
CA ARG A 392 -12.50 20.40 -4.30
C ARG A 392 -12.85 21.18 -3.03
N VAL A 393 -11.92 21.26 -2.07
CA VAL A 393 -12.16 21.92 -0.78
C VAL A 393 -12.26 23.43 -0.98
N VAL A 394 -13.26 24.06 -0.34
CA VAL A 394 -13.54 25.50 -0.51
C VAL A 394 -12.59 26.36 0.32
N GLY A 395 -12.09 25.83 1.45
CA GLY A 395 -11.11 26.46 2.31
C GLY A 395 -10.01 25.48 2.75
N ASP A 396 -9.04 25.95 3.51
CA ASP A 396 -8.01 25.13 4.15
C ASP A 396 -8.66 24.00 4.99
N ARG A 397 -8.27 22.74 4.73
CA ARG A 397 -8.81 21.55 5.43
C ARG A 397 -7.70 20.73 6.08
N TRP A 398 -7.98 20.21 7.27
CA TRP A 398 -7.15 19.23 7.99
C TRP A 398 -7.91 17.94 8.27
N CYS A 399 -7.24 16.80 8.11
CA CYS A 399 -7.71 15.52 8.64
C CYS A 399 -6.55 14.62 9.09
N VAL A 400 -6.87 13.58 9.86
CA VAL A 400 -5.95 12.47 10.14
C VAL A 400 -6.61 11.18 9.68
N CYS A 401 -5.88 10.36 8.93
CA CYS A 401 -6.29 9.00 8.56
C CYS A 401 -5.42 7.98 9.30
N PHE A 402 -6.05 7.01 9.96
CA PHE A 402 -5.40 5.90 10.67
C PHE A 402 -5.50 4.63 9.84
N PHE A 403 -4.37 3.92 9.72
CA PHE A 403 -4.26 2.70 8.92
C PHE A 403 -3.61 1.57 9.70
N ARG A 404 -4.15 0.36 9.58
CA ARG A 404 -3.39 -0.87 9.83
C ARG A 404 -2.60 -1.22 8.58
N LEU A 405 -1.34 -1.63 8.74
CA LEU A 405 -0.55 -2.20 7.65
C LEU A 405 -0.81 -3.71 7.58
N LYS A 406 -0.68 -4.29 6.39
CA LYS A 406 -0.60 -5.75 6.27
C LYS A 406 0.70 -6.25 6.91
N ALA A 407 0.65 -7.44 7.51
CA ALA A 407 1.81 -8.10 8.13
C ALA A 407 3.03 -8.14 7.19
N GLU A 408 2.83 -8.44 5.91
CA GLU A 408 3.86 -8.47 4.86
C GLU A 408 4.71 -7.17 4.78
N CYS A 409 4.16 -6.01 5.16
CA CYS A 409 4.87 -4.72 5.14
C CYS A 409 5.62 -4.42 6.46
N LEU A 410 5.35 -5.15 7.53
CA LEU A 410 5.95 -4.92 8.85
C LEU A 410 7.27 -5.66 9.05
N GLU A 411 7.42 -6.84 8.41
CA GLU A 411 8.58 -7.74 8.46
C GLU A 411 9.92 -7.11 8.00
N GLY A 412 9.90 -5.90 7.43
CA GLY A 412 11.09 -5.14 7.02
C GLY A 412 11.40 -3.90 7.87
N ALA A 413 10.53 -3.52 8.79
CA ALA A 413 10.79 -2.43 9.72
C ALA A 413 11.59 -2.98 10.91
N GLY A 414 12.86 -2.58 11.03
CA GLY A 414 13.69 -2.98 12.17
C GLY A 414 13.03 -2.61 13.48
N VAL A 415 12.69 -3.62 14.29
CA VAL A 415 12.16 -3.42 15.64
C VAL A 415 13.32 -2.96 16.51
N GLU A 416 13.46 -1.63 16.67
CA GLU A 416 14.14 -1.07 17.85
C GLU A 416 13.33 -1.55 19.07
N GLN A 417 13.74 -2.69 19.62
CA GLN A 417 13.19 -3.26 20.84
C GLN A 417 13.43 -2.24 21.94
N LEU A 418 12.36 -1.59 22.42
CA LEU A 418 12.41 -0.62 23.51
C LEU A 418 12.75 -1.33 24.82
N SER A 419 14.04 -1.61 25.00
CA SER A 419 14.62 -2.06 26.25
C SER A 419 14.66 -0.90 27.24
N LEU A 420 13.61 -0.79 28.05
CA LEU A 420 13.62 0.02 29.27
C LEU A 420 13.41 -0.91 30.47
N ILE A 421 14.53 -0.96 31.21
CA ILE A 421 14.75 -1.35 32.61
C ILE A 421 13.49 -1.40 33.47
#